data_AF-A0A9J6CGP1-F1
#
_entry.id   AF-A0A9J6CGP1-F1
#
_cell.length_a   1.000
_cell.length_b   1.000
_cell.length_c   1.000
_cell.angle_alpha   90.00
_cell.angle_beta   90.00
_cell.angle_gamma   90.00
#
_symmetry.space_group_name_H-M   'P 1'
#
loop_
_entity.id
_entity.type
_entity.pdbx_description
1 polymer ?
#
loop_
_entity_poly.entity_id
_entity_poly.type
_entity_poly.pdbx_seq_one_letter_code
_entity_poly.pdbx_strand_id
1 'polypeptide(L)'
;MKSRFIVIVIFNFLLTICKSESDDDTVTYCSTQACQREAKNILDKLDTTVDACEDFYSHVCGSFIKNTVIPDDKTSVDVSTELDEKLKEQINSILNTSN
;
A
#
# COMPACT_ATOMS: atom_id res chain seq x y z
N MET A 1 12.69 -41.54 -27.96
CA MET A 1 13.80 -40.61 -27.64
C MET A 1 13.48 -39.15 -27.94
N LYS A 2 12.99 -38.82 -29.15
CA LYS A 2 12.69 -37.45 -29.60
C LYS A 2 11.66 -36.70 -28.72
N SER A 3 10.61 -37.38 -28.28
CA SER A 3 9.57 -36.82 -27.40
C SER A 3 10.08 -36.49 -25.98
N ARG A 4 11.01 -37.27 -25.43
CA ARG A 4 11.63 -36.96 -24.12
C ARG A 4 12.55 -35.74 -24.20
N PHE A 5 13.24 -35.57 -25.32
CA PHE A 5 14.08 -34.40 -25.57
C PHE A 5 13.25 -33.12 -25.67
N ILE A 6 12.10 -33.17 -26.34
CA ILE A 6 11.17 -32.04 -26.49
C ILE A 6 10.64 -31.58 -25.12
N VAL A 7 10.25 -32.52 -24.24
CA VAL A 7 9.76 -32.17 -22.90
C VAL A 7 10.84 -31.51 -22.05
N ILE A 8 12.09 -31.98 -22.14
CA ILE A 8 13.23 -31.39 -21.42
C ILE A 8 13.51 -29.97 -21.94
N VAL A 9 13.48 -29.77 -23.26
CA VAL A 9 13.69 -28.45 -23.87
C VAL A 9 12.57 -27.49 -23.47
N ILE A 10 11.31 -27.91 -23.51
CA ILE A 10 10.16 -27.09 -23.09
C ILE A 10 10.24 -26.77 -21.59
N PHE A 11 10.63 -27.73 -20.74
CA PHE A 11 10.75 -27.50 -19.30
C PHE A 11 11.87 -26.51 -18.97
N ASN A 12 13.03 -26.63 -19.63
CA ASN A 12 14.12 -25.66 -19.47
C ASN A 12 13.77 -24.29 -20.07
N PHE A 13 13.03 -24.27 -21.17
CA PHE A 13 12.54 -23.04 -21.80
C PHE A 13 11.50 -22.34 -20.91
N LEU A 14 10.54 -23.08 -20.35
CA LEU A 14 9.55 -22.59 -19.37
C LEU A 14 10.21 -22.07 -18.09
N LEU A 15 11.25 -22.74 -17.58
CA LEU A 15 12.04 -22.25 -16.44
C LEU A 15 12.83 -20.97 -16.78
N THR A 16 13.21 -20.79 -18.04
CA THR A 16 13.94 -19.59 -18.49
C THR A 16 13.00 -18.39 -18.74
N ILE A 17 11.73 -18.63 -19.07
CA ILE A 17 10.73 -17.57 -19.33
C ILE A 17 10.34 -16.80 -18.04
N CYS A 18 10.64 -17.32 -16.84
CA CYS A 18 10.45 -16.56 -15.59
C CYS A 18 11.52 -15.49 -15.32
N LYS A 19 12.49 -15.29 -16.21
CA LYS A 19 13.36 -14.12 -16.10
C LYS A 19 12.61 -12.91 -16.65
N SER A 20 11.81 -12.28 -15.79
CA SER A 20 11.42 -10.89 -15.99
C SER A 20 12.69 -10.08 -16.18
N GLU A 21 12.92 -9.62 -17.41
CA GLU A 21 13.86 -8.55 -17.70
C GLU A 21 13.25 -7.29 -17.09
N SER A 22 13.48 -7.11 -15.80
CA SER A 22 13.47 -5.78 -15.22
C SER A 22 14.70 -5.10 -15.81
N ASP A 23 14.46 -4.26 -16.82
CA ASP A 23 15.42 -3.27 -17.28
C ASP A 23 16.11 -2.64 -16.05
N ASP A 24 17.44 -2.62 -16.09
CA ASP A 24 18.31 -1.96 -15.12
C ASP A 24 18.19 -0.43 -15.27
N ASP A 25 16.99 0.10 -15.07
CA ASP A 25 16.81 1.47 -14.61
C ASP A 25 16.88 1.38 -13.08
N THR A 26 18.00 1.76 -12.48
CA THR A 26 18.10 1.80 -11.01
C THR A 26 17.18 2.89 -10.46
N VAL A 27 15.88 2.58 -10.35
CA VAL A 27 14.89 3.40 -9.66
C VAL A 27 15.32 3.45 -8.20
N THR A 28 16.02 4.53 -7.86
CA THR A 28 16.48 4.76 -6.50
C THR A 28 15.29 5.19 -5.67
N TYR A 29 14.75 4.27 -4.88
CA TYR A 29 13.70 4.57 -3.91
C TYR A 29 14.30 5.15 -2.63
N CYS A 30 13.53 6.01 -1.96
CA CYS A 30 13.93 6.54 -0.67
C CYS A 30 13.89 5.43 0.40
N SER A 31 14.97 5.28 1.15
CA SER A 31 15.10 4.29 2.23
C SER A 31 15.14 4.90 3.63
N THR A 32 14.88 6.21 3.76
CA THR A 32 14.79 6.86 5.07
C THR A 32 13.64 6.27 5.89
N GLN A 33 13.74 6.34 7.21
CA GLN A 33 12.67 5.87 8.10
C GLN A 33 11.32 6.57 7.81
N ALA A 34 11.36 7.86 7.46
CA ALA A 34 10.17 8.61 7.07
C ALA A 34 9.52 8.00 5.82
N CYS A 35 10.31 7.72 4.78
CA CYS A 35 9.79 7.10 3.57
C CYS A 35 9.21 5.71 3.81
N GLN A 36 9.86 4.88 4.62
CA GLN A 36 9.34 3.55 4.96
C GLN A 36 8.02 3.62 5.74
N ARG A 37 7.92 4.57 6.68
CA ARG A 37 6.70 4.80 7.44
C ARG A 37 5.55 5.23 6.54
N GLU A 38 5.77 6.21 5.67
CA GLU A 38 4.71 6.70 4.79
C GLU A 38 4.35 5.68 3.71
N ALA A 39 5.33 4.93 3.18
CA ALA A 39 5.05 3.83 2.26
C ALA A 39 4.14 2.77 2.92
N LYS A 40 4.39 2.44 4.19
CA LYS A 40 3.51 1.55 4.95
C LYS A 40 2.11 2.16 5.14
N ASN A 41 2.02 3.43 5.53
CA ASN A 41 0.74 4.12 5.70
C ASN A 41 -0.11 4.10 4.42
N ILE A 42 0.53 4.24 3.25
CA ILE A 42 -0.12 4.13 1.94
C ILE A 42 -0.60 2.68 1.72
N LEU A 43 0.29 1.69 1.87
CA LEU A 43 -0.03 0.28 1.66
C LEU A 43 -1.19 -0.21 2.53
N ASP A 44 -1.29 0.26 3.78
CA ASP A 44 -2.36 -0.11 4.70
C ASP A 44 -3.75 0.37 4.24
N LYS A 45 -3.81 1.39 3.36
CA LYS A 45 -5.06 1.92 2.81
C LYS A 45 -5.46 1.27 1.47
N LEU A 46 -4.51 0.68 0.75
CA LEU A 46 -4.73 0.06 -0.57
C LEU A 46 -5.53 -1.24 -0.47
N ASP A 47 -6.42 -1.45 -1.43
CA ASP A 47 -7.04 -2.74 -1.74
C ASP A 47 -6.56 -3.25 -3.09
N THR A 48 -5.52 -4.07 -3.07
CA THR A 48 -4.90 -4.62 -4.28
C THR A 48 -5.71 -5.72 -4.94
N THR A 49 -6.89 -6.08 -4.39
CA THR A 49 -7.83 -7.01 -5.03
C THR A 49 -8.67 -6.34 -6.12
N VAL A 50 -8.73 -5.00 -6.12
CA VAL A 50 -9.42 -4.18 -7.12
C VAL A 50 -8.41 -3.69 -8.17
N ASP A 51 -8.76 -3.76 -9.45
CA ASP A 51 -7.93 -3.17 -10.51
C ASP A 51 -8.02 -1.64 -10.48
N ALA A 52 -6.87 -0.98 -10.38
CA ALA A 52 -6.75 0.47 -10.37
C ALA A 52 -7.23 1.15 -11.67
N CYS A 53 -7.20 0.43 -12.80
CA CYS A 53 -7.68 0.93 -14.09
C CYS A 53 -9.22 0.95 -14.18
N GLU A 54 -9.88 0.10 -13.41
CA GLU A 54 -11.35 -0.04 -13.40
C GLU A 54 -11.98 0.81 -12.30
N ASP A 55 -11.44 0.76 -11.08
CA ASP A 55 -11.88 1.58 -9.95
C ASP A 55 -10.70 2.00 -9.09
N PHE A 56 -10.12 3.14 -9.46
CA PHE A 56 -8.99 3.71 -8.74
C PHE A 56 -9.32 4.04 -7.28
N TYR A 57 -10.55 4.49 -6.99
CA TYR A 57 -10.92 4.90 -5.63
C TYR A 57 -10.97 3.69 -4.69
N SER A 58 -11.61 2.61 -5.11
CA SER A 58 -11.63 1.37 -4.34
C SER A 58 -10.24 0.75 -4.25
N HIS A 59 -9.41 0.85 -5.29
CA HIS A 59 -8.02 0.40 -5.21
C HIS A 59 -7.20 1.18 -4.16
N VAL A 60 -7.31 2.52 -4.11
CA VAL A 60 -6.47 3.32 -3.22
C VAL A 60 -6.99 3.46 -1.79
N CYS A 61 -8.31 3.38 -1.60
CA CYS A 61 -8.98 3.62 -0.32
C CYS A 61 -9.75 2.40 0.20
N GLY A 62 -9.84 1.30 -0.57
CA GLY A 62 -10.73 0.19 -0.27
C GLY A 62 -10.46 -0.45 1.08
N SER A 63 -9.19 -0.65 1.44
CA SER A 63 -8.84 -1.19 2.77
C SER A 63 -9.12 -0.20 3.89
N PHE A 64 -8.92 1.11 3.65
CA PHE A 64 -9.31 2.13 4.62
C PHE A 64 -10.81 2.09 4.90
N ILE A 65 -11.66 2.04 3.86
CA ILE A 65 -13.11 2.00 4.00
C ILE A 65 -13.56 0.73 4.74
N LYS A 66 -12.95 -0.41 4.44
CA LYS A 66 -13.27 -1.70 5.08
C LYS A 66 -12.91 -1.73 6.58
N ASN A 67 -11.82 -1.08 6.95
CA ASN A 67 -11.24 -1.20 8.30
C ASN A 67 -11.59 -0.04 9.23
N THR A 68 -12.12 1.07 8.70
CA THR A 68 -12.41 2.26 9.51
C THR A 68 -13.85 2.24 10.02
N VAL A 69 -14.01 2.43 11.32
CA VAL A 69 -15.33 2.57 11.98
C VAL A 69 -15.60 4.05 12.21
N ILE A 70 -16.81 4.51 11.85
CA ILE A 70 -17.27 5.86 12.17
C ILE A 70 -17.67 5.89 13.65
N PRO A 71 -17.01 6.69 14.51
CA PRO A 71 -17.40 6.84 15.91
C PRO A 71 -18.77 7.51 16.07
N ASP A 72 -19.44 7.28 17.21
CA ASP A 72 -20.79 7.79 17.48
C ASP A 72 -20.90 9.34 17.46
N ASP A 73 -19.79 10.04 17.71
CA ASP A 73 -19.74 11.51 17.71
C ASP A 73 -19.52 12.11 16.31
N LYS A 74 -19.41 11.28 15.26
CA LYS A 74 -19.11 11.71 13.90
C LYS A 74 -20.10 11.13 12.89
N THR A 75 -20.35 11.89 11.83
CA THR A 75 -21.18 11.44 10.69
C THR A 75 -20.36 10.84 9.56
N SER A 76 -19.06 11.14 9.54
CA SER A 76 -18.09 10.68 8.54
C SER A 76 -16.70 10.74 9.13
N VAL A 77 -15.80 9.90 8.60
CA VAL A 77 -14.37 9.92 8.93
C VAL A 77 -13.56 9.88 7.65
N ASP A 78 -12.53 10.70 7.62
CA ASP A 78 -11.57 10.78 6.52
C ASP A 78 -10.19 11.17 7.05
N VAL A 79 -9.25 11.42 6.14
CA VAL A 79 -7.88 11.81 6.49
C VAL A 79 -7.83 13.16 7.24
N SER A 80 -8.76 14.08 6.97
CA SER A 80 -8.82 15.37 7.68
C SER A 80 -9.28 15.18 9.13
N THR A 81 -10.19 14.22 9.36
CA THR A 81 -10.64 13.85 10.70
C THR A 81 -9.46 13.38 11.55
N GLU A 82 -8.59 12.52 11.00
CA GLU A 82 -7.39 12.04 11.69
C GLU A 82 -6.41 13.19 12.01
N LEU A 83 -6.27 14.15 11.10
CA LEU A 83 -5.43 15.33 11.30
C LEU A 83 -5.96 16.25 12.41
N ASP A 84 -7.27 16.51 12.41
CA ASP A 84 -7.93 17.35 13.40
C ASP A 84 -7.88 16.73 14.80
N GLU A 85 -8.05 15.40 14.91
CA GLU A 85 -7.89 14.67 16.16
C GLU A 85 -6.47 14.82 16.71
N LYS A 86 -5.45 14.57 15.88
CA LYS A 86 -4.03 14.77 16.27
C LYS A 86 -3.74 16.21 16.67
N LEU A 87 -4.28 17.18 15.95
CA LEU A 87 -4.11 18.59 16.28
C LEU A 87 -4.72 18.91 17.65
N LYS A 88 -5.94 18.44 17.91
CA LYS A 88 -6.63 18.64 19.19
C LYS A 88 -5.89 17.97 20.34
N GLU A 89 -5.36 16.77 20.15
CA GLU A 89 -4.50 16.09 21.12
C GLU A 89 -3.26 16.92 21.47
N GLN A 90 -2.57 17.46 20.46
CA GLN A 90 -1.41 18.31 20.66
C GLN A 90 -1.77 19.58 21.45
N ILE A 91 -2.85 20.27 21.07
CA ILE A 91 -3.34 21.44 21.80
C ILE A 91 -3.62 21.09 23.26
N ASN A 92 -4.35 20.00 23.52
CA ASN A 92 -4.68 19.57 24.87
C ASN A 92 -3.43 19.22 25.69
N SER A 93 -2.42 18.60 25.09
CA SER A 93 -1.18 18.28 25.80
C SER A 93 -0.44 19.54 26.26
N ILE A 94 -0.43 20.60 25.44
CA ILE A 94 0.17 21.89 25.79
C ILE A 94 -0.61 22.56 26.93
N LEU A 95 -1.94 22.59 26.82
CA LEU A 95 -2.80 23.24 27.81
C LEU A 95 -2.73 22.55 29.18
N ASN A 96 -2.71 21.21 29.20
CA ASN A 96 -2.67 20.43 30.43
C ASN A 96 -1.27 20.33 31.06
N THR A 97 -0.20 20.59 30.30
CA THR A 97 1.17 20.67 30.85
C THR A 97 1.44 22.01 31.55
N SER A 98 0.60 23.02 31.27
CA SER A 98 0.78 24.40 31.76
C SER A 98 0.07 24.70 33.10
N ASN A 99 -0.39 23.67 33.81
CA ASN A 99 -1.14 23.78 35.07
C ASN A 99 -0.50 22.91 36.17
#